data_AF-A0A258KJT8-F1
#
_entry.id   AF-A0A258KJT8-F1
#
_cell.length_a   1.000
_cell.length_b   1.000
_cell.length_c   1.000
_cell.angle_alpha   90.00
_cell.angle_beta   90.00
_cell.angle_gamma   90.00
#
_symmetry.space_group_name_H-M   'P 1'
#
loop_
_entity.id
_entity.type
_entity.pdbx_description
1 polymer ?
#
loop_
_entity_poly.entity_id
_entity_poly.type
_entity_poly.pdbx_seq_one_letter_code
_entity_poly.pdbx_strand_id
1 'polypeptide(L)'
;MKSFKYIISALVLFAGIGLISCNSSAEKVEKAETAVQEANENLDEANAEYLADVEKFKAETEQKIADNAKSIADFNARIAADKKEAKADYKEKIAALELKNTDMKKKMADYKADGKDGWAKFKEEFNHDMDELGKALKDFTIKND
;
A
#
# COMPACT_ATOMS: atom_id res chain seq x y z
N MET A 1 12.17 21.53 11.21
CA MET A 1 12.06 21.19 12.65
C MET A 1 11.11 22.16 13.34
N LYS A 2 9.89 21.73 13.64
CA LYS A 2 9.04 22.35 14.66
C LYS A 2 8.21 21.22 15.28
N SER A 3 8.67 20.81 16.44
CA SER A 3 8.09 19.79 17.31
C SER A 3 6.68 20.17 17.75
N PHE A 4 5.69 19.32 17.45
CA PHE A 4 4.36 19.42 18.01
C PHE A 4 4.38 18.72 19.37
N LYS A 5 4.47 19.48 20.46
CA LYS A 5 4.31 18.97 21.82
C LYS A 5 2.84 19.11 22.19
N TYR A 6 2.10 18.00 22.18
CA TYR A 6 0.74 17.97 22.72
C TYR A 6 0.83 18.01 24.25
N ILE A 7 0.42 19.14 24.84
CA ILE A 7 0.26 19.29 26.28
C ILE A 7 -1.14 18.78 26.62
N ILE A 8 -1.24 17.59 27.21
CA ILE A 8 -2.49 17.10 27.80
C ILE A 8 -2.60 17.73 29.19
N SER A 9 -3.37 18.82 29.28
CA SER A 9 -3.77 19.41 30.55
C SER A 9 -5.03 18.72 31.04
N ALA A 10 -4.92 17.82 32.03
CA ALA A 10 -6.07 17.28 32.74
C ALA A 10 -6.12 17.89 34.16
N LEU A 11 -7.01 18.85 34.37
CA LEU A 11 -7.26 19.39 35.70
C LEU A 11 -8.71 19.87 35.83
N VAL A 12 -9.58 19.01 36.35
CA VAL A 12 -10.79 19.43 37.08
C VAL A 12 -11.10 18.38 38.17
N LEU A 13 -10.90 18.76 39.43
CA LEU A 13 -11.43 18.08 40.61
C LEU A 13 -12.78 18.71 40.98
N PHE A 14 -13.86 17.95 40.92
CA PHE A 14 -15.11 18.30 41.60
C PHE A 14 -15.43 17.23 42.65
N ALA A 15 -15.42 17.65 43.91
CA ALA A 15 -15.94 16.88 45.03
C ALA A 15 -17.44 17.19 45.19
N GLY A 16 -18.28 16.17 45.01
CA GLY A 16 -19.72 16.21 45.30
C GLY A 16 -20.17 14.83 45.73
N ILE A 17 -20.55 14.68 47.00
CA ILE A 17 -21.05 13.44 47.59
C ILE A 17 -22.52 13.28 47.19
N GLY A 18 -22.82 12.25 46.39
CA GLY A 18 -24.15 11.76 46.07
C GLY A 18 -24.12 10.24 45.95
N LEU A 19 -25.00 9.58 46.71
CA LEU A 19 -24.99 8.14 47.00
C LEU A 19 -25.47 7.28 45.80
N ILE A 20 -25.01 6.02 45.80
CA ILE A 20 -25.31 4.91 44.86
C ILE A 20 -24.57 4.98 43.52
N SER A 21 -23.28 4.64 43.54
CA SER A 21 -22.61 3.99 42.40
C SER A 21 -21.35 3.28 42.92
N CYS A 22 -21.39 1.95 42.98
CA CYS A 22 -20.23 1.11 43.29
C CYS A 22 -19.19 1.22 42.17
N ASN A 23 -18.23 2.15 42.30
CA ASN A 23 -16.85 1.94 41.91
C ASN A 23 -16.02 3.04 42.61
N SER A 24 -15.07 2.66 43.47
CA SER A 24 -14.16 3.60 44.12
C SER A 24 -13.33 4.36 43.08
N SER A 25 -12.82 5.54 43.43
CA SER A 25 -11.93 6.31 42.54
C SER A 25 -10.69 5.51 42.12
N ALA A 26 -10.18 4.65 43.00
CA ALA A 26 -9.06 3.74 42.71
C ALA A 26 -9.42 2.71 41.62
N GLU A 27 -10.57 2.04 41.72
CA GLU A 27 -11.04 1.08 40.70
C GLU A 27 -11.32 1.75 39.34
N LYS A 28 -11.64 3.04 39.31
CA LYS A 28 -11.79 3.79 38.05
C LYS A 28 -10.44 4.11 37.41
N VAL A 29 -9.42 4.41 38.22
CA VAL A 29 -8.05 4.64 37.74
C VAL A 29 -7.46 3.35 37.18
N GLU A 30 -7.58 2.23 37.91
CA GLU A 30 -7.09 0.92 37.47
C GLU A 30 -7.72 0.49 36.13
N LYS A 31 -9.05 0.59 35.99
CA LYS A 31 -9.74 0.30 34.72
C LYS A 31 -9.26 1.20 33.57
N ALA A 32 -8.97 2.46 33.85
CA ALA A 32 -8.46 3.37 32.84
C ALA A 32 -7.02 3.03 32.43
N GLU A 33 -6.15 2.62 33.36
CA GLU A 33 -4.80 2.15 33.09
C GLU A 33 -4.81 0.88 32.22
N THR A 34 -5.64 -0.11 32.58
CA THR A 34 -5.81 -1.34 31.77
C THR A 34 -6.31 -1.02 30.36
N ALA A 35 -7.34 -0.18 30.22
CA ALA A 35 -7.86 0.19 28.90
C ALA A 35 -6.82 0.91 28.03
N VAL A 36 -5.96 1.75 28.64
CA VAL A 36 -4.85 2.41 27.93
C VAL A 36 -3.79 1.40 27.51
N GLN A 37 -3.44 0.44 28.37
CA GLN A 37 -2.48 -0.60 28.03
C GLN A 37 -2.98 -1.47 26.87
N GLU A 38 -4.23 -1.96 26.95
CA GLU A 38 -4.85 -2.73 25.87
C GLU A 38 -4.92 -1.93 24.56
N ALA A 39 -5.23 -0.63 24.64
CA ALA A 39 -5.24 0.24 23.47
C ALA A 39 -3.85 0.40 22.83
N ASN A 40 -2.78 0.47 23.63
CA ASN A 40 -1.41 0.54 23.14
C ASN A 40 -0.97 -0.78 22.50
N GLU A 41 -1.27 -1.92 23.13
CA GLU A 41 -0.95 -3.25 22.58
C GLU A 41 -1.65 -3.46 21.23
N ASN A 42 -2.94 -3.12 21.13
CA ASN A 42 -3.70 -3.17 19.88
C ASN A 42 -3.11 -2.24 18.80
N LEU A 43 -2.62 -1.06 19.18
CA LEU A 43 -1.97 -0.12 18.26
C LEU A 43 -0.64 -0.67 17.73
N ASP A 44 0.15 -1.29 18.60
CA ASP A 44 1.45 -1.90 18.23
C ASP A 44 1.25 -3.10 17.30
N GLU A 45 0.30 -3.98 17.60
CA GLU A 45 -0.06 -5.10 16.72
C GLU A 45 -0.55 -4.59 15.36
N ALA A 46 -1.46 -3.61 15.35
CA ALA A 46 -1.97 -3.01 14.13
C ALA A 46 -0.87 -2.40 13.27
N ASN A 47 0.15 -1.79 13.87
CA ASN A 47 1.32 -1.26 13.16
C ASN A 47 2.21 -2.37 12.60
N ALA A 48 2.42 -3.46 13.36
CA ALA A 48 3.20 -4.60 12.90
C ALA A 48 2.55 -5.30 11.70
N GLU A 49 1.24 -5.55 11.77
CA GLU A 49 0.46 -6.11 10.64
C GLU A 49 0.54 -5.24 9.40
N TYR A 50 0.41 -3.92 9.58
CA TYR A 50 0.48 -2.96 8.51
C TYR A 50 1.84 -3.01 7.80
N LEU A 51 2.93 -2.96 8.54
CA LEU A 51 4.28 -3.03 7.96
C LEU A 51 4.54 -4.37 7.28
N ALA A 52 4.07 -5.48 7.86
CA ALA A 52 4.19 -6.80 7.26
C ALA A 52 3.42 -6.89 5.93
N ASP A 53 2.22 -6.31 5.84
CA ASP A 53 1.44 -6.26 4.61
C ASP A 53 2.12 -5.40 3.53
N VAL A 54 2.76 -4.30 3.90
CA VAL A 54 3.56 -3.47 2.97
C VAL A 54 4.71 -4.28 2.37
N GLU A 55 5.50 -4.97 3.18
CA GLU A 55 6.64 -5.76 2.71
C GLU A 55 6.18 -6.96 1.85
N LYS A 56 5.08 -7.61 2.24
CA LYS A 56 4.48 -8.67 1.42
C LYS A 56 4.04 -8.14 0.06
N PHE A 57 3.33 -7.01 0.03
CA PHE A 57 2.86 -6.41 -1.22
C PHE A 57 4.04 -5.97 -2.11
N LYS A 58 5.14 -5.44 -1.55
CA LYS A 58 6.38 -5.17 -2.31
C LYS A 58 6.87 -6.40 -3.05
N ALA A 59 7.06 -7.52 -2.35
CA ALA A 59 7.51 -8.76 -2.96
C ALA A 59 6.55 -9.27 -4.06
N GLU A 60 5.24 -9.23 -3.82
CA GLU A 60 4.24 -9.63 -4.83
C GLU A 60 4.30 -8.74 -6.08
N THR A 61 4.46 -7.42 -5.91
CA THR A 61 4.55 -6.50 -7.05
C THR A 61 5.85 -6.62 -7.81
N GLU A 62 6.98 -6.89 -7.14
CA GLU A 62 8.26 -7.15 -7.80
C GLU A 62 8.15 -8.36 -8.74
N GLN A 63 7.49 -9.42 -8.29
CA GLN A 63 7.21 -10.59 -9.12
C GLN A 63 6.36 -10.23 -10.35
N LYS A 64 5.25 -9.50 -10.17
CA LYS A 64 4.40 -9.05 -11.29
C LYS A 64 5.17 -8.18 -12.29
N ILE A 65 6.00 -7.26 -11.81
CA ILE A 65 6.84 -6.38 -12.65
C ILE A 65 7.85 -7.21 -13.46
N ALA A 66 8.45 -8.24 -12.85
CA ALA A 66 9.36 -9.16 -13.53
C ALA A 66 8.66 -9.98 -14.61
N ASP A 67 7.45 -10.49 -14.33
CA ASP A 67 6.64 -11.24 -15.29
C ASP A 67 6.20 -10.36 -16.47
N ASN A 68 5.86 -9.10 -16.22
CA ASN A 68 5.58 -8.11 -17.27
C ASN A 68 6.82 -7.86 -18.14
N ALA A 69 7.98 -7.64 -17.53
CA ALA A 69 9.23 -7.40 -18.24
C ALA A 69 9.61 -8.60 -19.13
N LYS A 70 9.42 -9.82 -18.62
CA LYS A 70 9.61 -11.05 -19.40
C LYS A 70 8.64 -11.11 -20.59
N SER A 71 7.36 -10.83 -20.38
CA SER A 71 6.36 -10.82 -21.45
C SER A 71 6.70 -9.83 -22.58
N ILE A 72 7.20 -8.65 -22.21
CA ILE A 72 7.67 -7.64 -23.17
C ILE A 72 8.87 -8.16 -23.96
N ALA A 73 9.87 -8.75 -23.28
CA ALA A 73 11.06 -9.27 -23.92
C ALA A 73 10.74 -10.41 -24.90
N ASP A 74 9.87 -11.34 -24.49
CA ASP A 74 9.41 -12.46 -25.31
C ASP A 74 8.67 -11.95 -26.57
N PHE A 75 7.83 -10.93 -26.42
CA PHE A 75 7.15 -10.31 -27.56
C PHE A 75 8.14 -9.61 -28.50
N ASN A 76 9.08 -8.83 -27.96
CA ASN A 76 10.10 -8.13 -28.75
C ASN A 76 10.95 -9.13 -29.57
N ALA A 77 11.26 -10.31 -29.01
CA ALA A 77 11.93 -11.38 -29.73
C ALA A 77 11.09 -11.96 -30.88
N ARG A 78 9.78 -12.14 -30.66
CA ARG A 78 8.85 -12.67 -31.68
C ARG A 78 8.73 -11.77 -32.91
N ILE A 79 8.61 -10.46 -32.71
CA ILE A 79 8.42 -9.50 -33.81
C ILE A 79 9.69 -9.25 -34.63
N ALA A 80 10.85 -9.77 -34.22
CA ALA A 80 12.11 -9.62 -34.95
C ALA A 80 12.03 -10.19 -36.39
N ALA A 81 11.12 -11.12 -36.66
CA ALA A 81 10.88 -11.71 -37.97
C ALA A 81 9.82 -10.97 -38.83
N ASP A 82 9.10 -9.98 -38.28
CA ASP A 82 7.97 -9.34 -38.97
C ASP A 82 8.37 -8.29 -40.03
N LYS A 83 7.39 -7.77 -40.78
CA LYS A 83 7.57 -6.68 -41.76
C LYS A 83 7.99 -5.37 -41.08
N LYS A 84 8.73 -4.51 -41.80
CA LYS A 84 9.34 -3.29 -41.25
C LYS A 84 8.31 -2.30 -40.69
N GLU A 85 7.19 -2.14 -41.38
CA GLU A 85 6.11 -1.24 -41.01
C GLU A 85 5.41 -1.74 -39.72
N ALA A 86 5.06 -3.04 -39.66
CA ALA A 86 4.51 -3.66 -38.45
C ALA A 86 5.46 -3.56 -37.25
N LYS A 87 6.78 -3.71 -37.49
CA LYS A 87 7.81 -3.53 -36.45
C LYS A 87 7.85 -2.11 -35.88
N ALA A 88 7.53 -1.08 -36.65
CA ALA A 88 7.55 0.29 -36.14
C ALA A 88 6.41 0.52 -35.13
N ASP A 89 5.18 0.12 -35.49
CA ASP A 89 4.00 0.23 -34.62
C ASP A 89 4.17 -0.58 -33.32
N TYR A 90 4.78 -1.76 -33.41
CA TYR A 90 5.06 -2.58 -32.23
C TYR A 90 6.12 -1.96 -31.32
N LYS A 91 7.15 -1.31 -31.87
CA LYS A 91 8.21 -0.67 -31.06
C LYS A 91 7.67 0.46 -30.19
N GLU A 92 6.77 1.29 -30.72
CA GLU A 92 6.16 2.36 -29.94
C GLU A 92 5.31 1.80 -28.78
N LYS A 93 4.50 0.77 -29.06
CA LYS A 93 3.71 0.09 -28.03
C LYS A 93 4.59 -0.60 -26.98
N ILE A 94 5.66 -1.27 -27.38
CA ILE A 94 6.65 -1.87 -26.47
C ILE A 94 7.22 -0.79 -25.54
N ALA A 95 7.70 0.32 -26.09
CA ALA A 95 8.28 1.40 -25.30
C ALA A 95 7.28 1.97 -24.28
N ALA A 96 6.01 2.12 -24.67
CA ALA A 96 4.96 2.56 -23.76
C ALA A 96 4.69 1.56 -22.63
N LEU A 97 4.71 0.25 -22.92
CA LEU A 97 4.53 -0.81 -21.93
C LEU A 97 5.73 -0.91 -20.98
N GLU A 98 6.95 -0.76 -21.49
CA GLU A 98 8.19 -0.72 -20.69
C GLU A 98 8.21 0.47 -19.73
N LEU A 99 7.81 1.65 -20.23
CA LEU A 99 7.70 2.86 -19.42
C LEU A 99 6.69 2.66 -18.29
N LYS A 100 5.47 2.19 -18.60
CA LYS A 100 4.45 1.91 -17.58
C LYS A 100 4.94 0.89 -16.54
N ASN A 101 5.61 -0.18 -16.95
CA ASN A 101 6.13 -1.18 -16.01
C ASN A 101 7.22 -0.59 -15.10
N THR A 102 8.05 0.31 -15.63
CA THR A 102 9.08 1.04 -14.85
C THR A 102 8.44 2.04 -13.90
N ASP A 103 7.39 2.75 -14.32
CA ASP A 103 6.64 3.69 -13.49
C ASP A 103 5.94 2.96 -12.34
N MET A 104 5.39 1.77 -12.57
CA MET A 104 4.83 0.92 -11.50
C MET A 104 5.90 0.51 -10.48
N LYS A 105 7.09 0.11 -10.96
CA LYS A 105 8.23 -0.18 -10.07
C LYS A 105 8.60 1.03 -9.21
N LYS A 106 8.65 2.21 -9.82
CA LYS A 106 8.94 3.46 -9.11
C LYS A 106 7.84 3.81 -8.11
N LYS A 107 6.56 3.71 -8.48
CA LYS A 107 5.40 3.96 -7.61
C LYS A 107 5.47 3.12 -6.33
N MET A 108 5.87 1.85 -6.44
CA MET A 108 6.09 0.99 -5.27
C MET A 108 7.33 1.39 -4.45
N ALA A 109 8.45 1.68 -5.11
CA ALA A 109 9.68 2.08 -4.42
C ALA A 109 9.56 3.41 -3.67
N ASP A 110 8.76 4.34 -4.19
CA ASP A 110 8.53 5.66 -3.62
C ASP A 110 7.44 5.67 -2.54
N TYR A 111 6.71 4.56 -2.34
CA TYR A 111 5.69 4.45 -1.30
C TYR A 111 6.32 4.61 0.08
N LYS A 112 5.75 5.54 0.86
CA LYS A 112 6.16 5.80 2.24
C LYS A 112 5.00 5.44 3.15
N ALA A 113 5.32 4.73 4.23
CA ALA A 113 4.32 4.33 5.19
C ALA A 113 3.63 5.56 5.81
N ASP A 114 2.31 5.69 5.58
CA ASP A 114 1.47 6.80 6.00
C ASP A 114 0.26 6.35 6.86
N GLY A 115 0.22 5.07 7.25
CA GLY A 115 -0.84 4.46 8.05
C GLY A 115 -1.80 3.58 7.24
N LYS A 116 -2.73 2.91 7.93
CA LYS A 116 -3.62 1.91 7.31
C LYS A 116 -4.54 2.49 6.22
N ASP A 117 -5.04 3.70 6.39
CA ASP A 117 -5.98 4.33 5.44
C ASP A 117 -5.31 4.74 4.13
N GLY A 118 -4.11 5.34 4.22
CA GLY A 118 -3.32 5.70 3.04
C GLY A 118 -2.85 4.47 2.28
N TRP A 119 -2.47 3.43 3.03
CA TRP A 119 -2.11 2.14 2.46
C TRP A 119 -3.24 1.46 1.67
N ALA A 120 -4.46 1.47 2.20
CA ALA A 120 -5.60 0.87 1.52
C ALA A 120 -5.85 1.53 0.16
N LYS A 121 -5.82 2.87 0.10
CA LYS A 121 -5.97 3.64 -1.14
C LYS A 121 -4.83 3.40 -2.10
N PHE A 122 -3.60 3.39 -1.61
CA PHE A 122 -2.43 3.10 -2.42
C PHE A 122 -2.55 1.72 -3.09
N LYS A 123 -2.91 0.67 -2.33
CA LYS A 123 -3.09 -0.68 -2.88
C LYS A 123 -4.18 -0.74 -3.93
N GLU A 124 -5.31 -0.06 -3.71
CA GLU A 124 -6.42 -0.02 -4.67
C GLU A 124 -5.96 0.59 -6.00
N GLU A 125 -5.37 1.78 -5.97
CA GLU A 125 -4.87 2.47 -7.16
C GLU A 125 -3.74 1.67 -7.84
N PHE A 126 -2.79 1.14 -7.06
CA PHE A 126 -1.67 0.37 -7.61
C PHE A 126 -2.15 -0.89 -8.32
N ASN A 127 -3.08 -1.64 -7.71
CA ASN A 127 -3.60 -2.86 -8.32
C ASN A 127 -4.42 -2.55 -9.57
N HIS A 128 -5.21 -1.48 -9.56
CA HIS A 128 -5.92 -1.03 -10.74
C HIS A 128 -4.96 -0.76 -11.91
N ASP A 129 -3.92 0.05 -11.70
CA ASP A 129 -2.94 0.38 -12.74
C ASP A 129 -2.17 -0.86 -13.22
N MET A 130 -1.83 -1.78 -12.31
CA MET A 130 -1.15 -3.03 -12.62
C MET A 130 -2.04 -3.98 -13.45
N ASP A 131 -3.33 -4.05 -13.14
CA ASP A 131 -4.30 -4.86 -13.87
C ASP A 131 -4.54 -4.31 -15.28
N GLU A 132 -4.60 -2.99 -15.44
CA GLU A 132 -4.64 -2.35 -16.76
C GLU A 132 -3.40 -2.65 -17.59
N LEU A 133 -2.21 -2.57 -16.97
CA LEU A 133 -0.95 -2.93 -17.63
C LEU A 133 -0.95 -4.41 -18.04
N GLY A 134 -1.40 -5.31 -17.17
CA GLY A 134 -1.50 -6.74 -17.46
C GLY A 134 -2.44 -7.04 -18.62
N LYS A 135 -3.60 -6.37 -18.69
CA LYS A 135 -4.53 -6.46 -19.83
C LYS A 135 -3.89 -5.97 -21.12
N ALA A 136 -3.24 -4.80 -21.09
CA ALA A 136 -2.57 -4.26 -22.26
C ALA A 136 -1.46 -5.19 -22.79
N LEU A 137 -0.69 -5.83 -21.89
CA LEU A 137 0.33 -6.83 -22.25
C LEU A 137 -0.29 -8.08 -22.87
N LYS A 138 -1.39 -8.56 -22.30
CA LYS A 138 -2.12 -9.73 -22.83
C LYS A 138 -2.66 -9.44 -24.23
N ASP A 139 -3.37 -8.33 -24.41
CA ASP A 139 -3.95 -7.94 -25.70
C ASP A 139 -2.86 -7.72 -26.76
N PHE A 140 -1.69 -7.25 -26.34
CA PHE A 140 -0.55 -7.04 -27.22
C PHE A 140 0.15 -8.34 -27.64
N THR A 141 0.13 -9.38 -26.79
CA THR A 141 0.83 -10.65 -27.03
C THR A 141 0.00 -11.70 -27.78
N ILE A 142 -1.33 -11.53 -27.83
CA ILE A 142 -2.25 -12.30 -28.66
C ILE A 142 -1.90 -12.06 -30.14
N LYS A 143 -1.69 -13.14 -30.90
CA LYS A 143 -1.59 -13.05 -32.36
C LYS A 143 -2.94 -12.59 -32.90
N ASN A 144 -2.98 -11.45 -33.55
CA ASN A 144 -4.05 -11.17 -34.49
C ASN A 144 -3.76 -12.00 -35.74
N ASP A 145 -4.49 -13.12 -35.87
CA ASP A 145 -4.50 -13.96 -37.07
C ASP A 145 -5.13 -13.23 -38.27
#